data_AF-A0AA41VQW8-F1
#
_entry.id   AF-A0AA41VQW8-F1
#
_cell.length_a   1.000
_cell.length_b   1.000
_cell.length_c   1.000
_cell.angle_alpha   90.00
_cell.angle_beta   90.00
_cell.angle_gamma   90.00
#
_symmetry.space_group_name_H-M   'P 1'
#
loop_
_entity.id
_entity.type
_entity.pdbx_description
1 polymer ?
#
loop_
_entity_poly.entity_id
_entity_poly.type
_entity_poly.pdbx_seq_one_letter_code
_entity_poly.pdbx_strand_id
1 'polypeptide(L)' 'MELADKAVGLLLTVISLSIFTYYTFWVIILPFVETDHFIHNYFLPQEFAILIPVFAGMALISLLCVFIGFVMLKSKKKKA' A
#
# COMPACT_ATOMS: atom_id res chain seq x y z
N MET A 1 17.47 -24.81 4.76
CA MET A 1 17.24 -23.57 3.99
C MET A 1 15.90 -23.64 3.28
N GLU A 2 15.66 -24.61 2.38
CA GLU A 2 14.37 -24.74 1.66
C GLU A 2 13.07 -24.71 2.49
N LEU A 3 13.02 -25.38 3.66
CA LEU A 3 11.79 -25.43 4.45
C LEU A 3 11.46 -24.08 5.12
N ALA A 4 12.50 -23.37 5.58
CA ALA A 4 12.35 -22.05 6.19
C ALA A 4 11.92 -21.02 5.14
N ASP A 5 12.53 -21.06 3.95
CA ASP A 5 12.18 -20.19 2.83
C ASP A 5 10.72 -20.42 2.37
N LYS A 6 10.30 -21.70 2.28
CA LYS A 6 8.91 -22.07 1.97
C LYS A 6 7.93 -21.60 3.06
N ALA A 7 8.29 -21.72 4.33
CA ALA A 7 7.45 -21.25 5.44
C ALA A 7 7.28 -19.72 5.41
N VAL A 8 8.37 -18.96 5.19
CA VAL A 8 8.31 -17.50 5.06
C VAL A 8 7.47 -17.09 3.85
N GLY A 9 7.65 -17.74 2.71
CA GLY A 9 6.83 -17.49 1.51
C GLY A 9 5.34 -17.73 1.76
N LEU A 10 5.00 -18.82 2.44
CA LEU A 10 3.61 -19.12 2.81
C LEU A 10 3.04 -18.07 3.77
N LEU A 11 3.79 -17.67 4.80
CA LEU A 11 3.39 -16.63 5.75
C LEU A 11 3.13 -15.30 5.04
N LEU A 12 4.06 -14.85 4.19
CA LEU A 12 3.90 -13.63 3.41
C LEU A 12 2.67 -13.69 2.50
N THR A 13 2.42 -14.84 1.88
CA THR A 13 1.27 -15.05 0.99
C THR A 13 -0.04 -14.98 1.76
N VAL A 14 -0.14 -15.66 2.90
CA VAL A 14 -1.35 -15.65 3.75
C VAL A 14 -1.62 -14.25 4.25
N ILE A 15 -0.60 -13.55 4.77
CA ILE A 15 -0.73 -12.17 5.25
C ILE A 15 -1.18 -11.25 4.11
N SER A 16 -0.53 -11.35 2.94
CA SER A 16 -0.89 -10.56 1.77
C SER A 16 -2.33 -10.82 1.33
N LEU A 17 -2.77 -12.07 1.33
CA LEU A 17 -4.13 -12.44 0.95
C LEU A 17 -5.14 -11.89 1.95
N SER A 18 -4.89 -12.01 3.24
CA SER A 18 -5.77 -11.47 4.29
C SER A 18 -5.92 -9.95 4.17
N ILE A 19 -4.82 -9.22 4.00
CA ILE A 19 -4.84 -7.76 3.82
C ILE A 19 -5.59 -7.39 2.54
N PHE A 20 -5.30 -8.08 1.43
CA PHE A 20 -5.96 -7.84 0.15
C PHE A 20 -7.47 -8.06 0.23
N THR A 21 -7.91 -9.16 0.85
CA THR A 21 -9.33 -9.43 1.06
C THR A 21 -9.97 -8.34 1.92
N TYR A 22 -9.40 -8.00 3.07
CA TYR A 22 -9.93 -6.93 3.94
C TYR A 22 -10.09 -5.61 3.16
N TYR A 23 -9.06 -5.22 2.41
CA TYR A 23 -9.08 -4.01 1.62
C TYR A 23 -10.09 -4.05 0.47
N THR A 24 -10.25 -5.20 -0.18
CA THR A 24 -11.23 -5.41 -1.26
C THR A 24 -12.66 -5.24 -0.73
N PHE A 25 -12.98 -5.86 0.41
CA PHE A 25 -14.28 -5.67 1.05
C PHE A 25 -14.49 -4.22 1.46
N TRP A 26 -13.45 -3.57 1.97
CA TRP A 26 -13.52 -2.18 2.39
C TRP A 26 -13.81 -1.22 1.21
N VAL A 27 -13.11 -1.37 0.09
CA VAL A 27 -13.24 -0.47 -1.07
C VAL A 27 -14.47 -0.81 -1.92
N ILE A 28 -14.71 -2.10 -2.17
CA ILE A 28 -15.71 -2.52 -3.15
C ILE A 28 -17.06 -2.77 -2.49
N ILE A 29 -17.11 -3.40 -1.32
CA ILE A 29 -18.37 -3.87 -0.73
C ILE A 29 -18.98 -2.84 0.21
N LEU A 30 -18.18 -2.25 1.11
CA LEU A 30 -18.64 -1.26 2.08
C LEU A 30 -19.47 -0.08 1.51
N PRO A 31 -19.16 0.51 0.33
CA PRO A 31 -19.98 1.61 -0.22
C PRO A 31 -21.42 1.23 -0.58
N PHE A 32 -21.72 -0.07 -0.72
CA PHE A 32 -23.06 -0.57 -1.02
C PHE A 32 -23.83 -1.02 0.23
N VAL A 33 -23.22 -0.92 1.40
CA VAL A 33 -23.83 -1.26 2.69
C VAL A 33 -24.47 -0.01 3.30
N GLU A 34 -25.64 -0.18 3.93
CA GLU A 34 -26.33 0.92 4.62
C GLU A 34 -25.50 1.47 5.78
N THR A 35 -25.50 2.79 5.94
CA THR A 35 -24.61 3.51 6.90
C THR A 35 -24.87 3.16 8.37
N ASP A 36 -26.06 2.67 8.71
CA ASP A 36 -26.42 2.23 10.07
C ASP A 36 -25.99 0.78 10.36
N HIS A 37 -25.51 0.06 9.35
CA HIS A 37 -25.16 -1.35 9.49
C HIS A 37 -23.91 -1.53 10.37
N PHE A 38 -23.97 -2.48 11.29
CA PHE A 38 -22.90 -2.76 12.27
C PHE A 38 -21.52 -3.04 11.64
N ILE A 39 -21.50 -3.43 10.36
CA ILE A 39 -20.30 -3.71 9.57
C ILE A 39 -19.37 -2.49 9.53
N HIS A 40 -19.90 -1.27 9.52
CA HIS A 40 -19.06 -0.05 9.50
C HIS A 40 -18.14 0.09 10.72
N ASN A 41 -18.42 -0.58 11.84
CA ASN A 41 -17.52 -0.59 13.01
C ASN A 41 -16.25 -1.41 12.80
N TYR A 42 -16.23 -2.32 11.81
CA TYR A 42 -15.06 -3.15 11.49
C TYR A 42 -14.14 -2.50 10.45
N PHE A 43 -14.56 -1.41 9.83
CA PHE A 43 -13.81 -0.71 8.79
C PHE A 43 -13.53 0.73 9.21
N LEU A 44 -12.45 1.30 8.68
CA LEU A 44 -12.22 2.73 8.83
C LEU A 44 -13.23 3.51 7.96
N PRO A 45 -13.42 4.82 8.23
CA PRO A 45 -14.24 5.67 7.39
C PRO A 45 -13.82 5.58 5.92
N GLN A 46 -14.81 5.61 5.02
CA GLN A 46 -14.63 5.33 3.60
C GLN A 46 -13.61 6.25 2.89
N GLU A 47 -13.46 7.48 3.37
CA GLU A 47 -12.46 8.44 2.89
C GLU A 47 -11.01 7.89 2.99
N PHE A 48 -10.71 7.09 4.01
CA PHE A 48 -9.39 6.49 4.17
C PHE A 48 -9.09 5.41 3.14
N ALA A 49 -10.13 4.74 2.61
CA ALA A 49 -9.99 3.75 1.56
C ALA A 49 -9.47 4.35 0.24
N ILE A 50 -9.58 5.67 0.06
CA ILE A 50 -9.03 6.38 -1.09
C ILE A 50 -7.75 7.13 -0.72
N LEU A 51 -7.71 7.75 0.46
CA LEU A 51 -6.55 8.51 0.94
C LEU A 51 -5.29 7.64 1.04
N ILE A 52 -5.41 6.40 1.54
CA ILE A 52 -4.24 5.52 1.74
C ILE A 52 -3.47 5.27 0.42
N PRO A 53 -4.09 4.78 -0.68
CA PRO A 53 -3.41 4.62 -1.96
C PRO A 53 -2.86 5.92 -2.53
N VAL A 54 -3.62 7.02 -2.39
CA VAL A 54 -3.22 8.33 -2.92
C VAL A 54 -1.94 8.80 -2.24
N PHE A 55 -1.90 8.77 -0.90
CA PHE A 55 -0.70 9.14 -0.15
C PHE A 55 0.48 8.22 -0.45
N ALA A 56 0.27 6.91 -0.55
CA ALA A 56 1.32 5.97 -0.91
C ALA A 56 1.90 6.27 -2.31
N GLY A 57 1.04 6.53 -3.30
CA GLY A 57 1.45 6.92 -4.65
C GLY A 57 2.20 8.26 -4.67
N MET A 58 1.70 9.27 -3.96
CA MET A 58 2.36 10.58 -3.85
C MET A 58 3.74 10.47 -3.18
N ALA A 59 3.87 9.66 -2.13
CA ALA A 59 5.13 9.42 -1.46
C ALA A 59 6.13 8.71 -2.40
N LEU A 60 5.68 7.71 -3.14
CA LEU A 60 6.51 7.00 -4.12
C LEU A 60 7.00 7.94 -5.22
N ILE A 61 6.11 8.74 -5.81
CA ILE A 61 6.47 9.71 -6.85
C ILE A 61 7.47 10.73 -6.30
N SER A 62 7.21 11.27 -5.11
CA SER A 62 8.10 12.22 -4.45
C SER A 62 9.49 11.62 -4.21
N LEU A 63 9.55 10.38 -3.75
CA LEU A 63 10.80 9.64 -3.55
C LEU A 63 11.55 9.47 -4.87
N LEU A 64 10.87 9.09 -5.95
CA LEU A 64 11.47 8.95 -7.28
C LEU A 64 12.02 10.29 -7.79
N CYS A 65 11.26 11.39 -7.66
CA CYS A 65 11.71 12.72 -8.05
C CYS A 65 12.98 13.15 -7.29
N VAL A 66 13.00 12.95 -5.97
CA VAL A 66 14.17 13.25 -5.12
C VAL A 66 15.36 12.40 -5.52
N PHE A 67 15.16 11.10 -5.73
CA PHE A 67 16.21 10.18 -6.14
C PHE A 67 16.83 10.56 -7.49
N ILE A 68 15.99 10.85 -8.50
CA ILE A 68 16.46 11.29 -9.81
C ILE A 68 17.22 12.61 -9.69
N GLY A 69 16.67 13.60 -8.98
CA GLY A 69 17.34 14.88 -8.72
C GLY A 69 18.70 14.70 -8.06
N PHE A 70 18.79 13.83 -7.04
CA PHE A 70 20.04 13.50 -6.36
C PHE A 70 21.08 12.89 -7.30
N VAL A 71 20.69 11.92 -8.15
CA VAL A 71 21.58 11.30 -9.14
C VAL A 71 22.06 12.34 -10.16
N MET A 72 21.20 13.24 -10.63
CA MET A 72 21.57 14.32 -11.56
C MET A 72 22.60 15.28 -10.94
N LEU A 73 22.41 15.69 -9.69
CA LEU A 73 23.35 16.56 -8.97
C LEU A 73 24.72 15.89 -8.79
N LYS A 74 24.73 14.61 -8.41
CA LYS A 74 25.98 13.83 -8.25
C LYS A 74 26.70 13.64 -9.59
N SER A 75 25.97 13.46 -10.68
CA SER A 75 26.54 13.25 -12.02
C SER A 75 27.19 14.51 -12.59
N LYS A 76 26.63 15.71 -12.28
CA LYS A 76 27.24 16.99 -12.67
C LYS A 76 28.58 17.25 -11.94
N LYS A 77 28.70 16.86 -10.66
CA LYS A 77 29.96 17.00 -9.90
C LYS A 77 31.11 16.13 -10.40
N LYS A 78 30.85 15.07 -11.16
CA LYS A 78 31.89 14.21 -11.77
C LYS A 78 32.43 14.72 -13.11
N LYS A 79 31.75 15.69 -13.74
CA LYS A 79 32.14 16.26 -15.05
C LYS A 79 32.87 17.60 -14.95
N ALA A 80 32.98 18.16 -13.74
CA ALA A 80 33.72 19.39 -13.46
C ALA A 80 35.08 19.04 -12.84
#